data_AF-J2NP44-F1
#
_entry.id   AF-J2NP44-F1
#
_cell.length_a   1.000
_cell.length_b   1.000
_cell.length_c   1.000
_cell.angle_alpha   90.00
_cell.angle_beta   90.00
_cell.angle_gamma   90.00
#
_symmetry.space_group_name_H-M   'P 1'
#
loop_
_entity.id
_entity.type
_entity.pdbx_description
1 polymer ?
#
loop_
_entity_poly.entity_id
_entity_poly.type
_entity_poly.pdbx_seq_one_letter_code
_entity_poly.pdbx_strand_id
1 'polypeptide(L)'
;MSGAENVHLIGWVLIFLMILLSQTLLLFGAYFKLDQIERHFNASHLVSINRKTAGNGPLGRMNRLRLIGALTGSFYQHQMLDSYAFMEAEILPERLKKWAETPKKLMRVAVFSAGLLLLWSGFVSLRTTISNPMSDLKLLYTAILIGFLALVFIVSLLRMYISFFKLEELESHLNDSYFVGRNRRVMGDGLYGRHYRLTHLSTMLREDDAFLLRSDPHCIEEIKHFPLHLRRWVVIPNLMFAYSIVGLCAYWLCGKHAGLLG
;
A
#
# COMPACT_ATOMS: atom_id res chain seq x y z
N MET A 1 27.73 23.71 5.87
CA MET A 1 26.85 22.57 5.56
C MET A 1 27.65 21.55 4.78
N SER A 2 27.69 20.30 5.24
CA SER A 2 28.36 19.21 4.53
C SER A 2 27.62 18.90 3.21
N GLY A 3 28.30 18.35 2.20
CA GLY A 3 27.66 17.96 0.94
C GLY A 3 26.47 17.00 1.12
N ALA A 4 26.50 16.17 2.18
CA ALA A 4 25.41 15.26 2.54
C ALA A 4 24.15 15.98 3.02
N GLU A 5 24.28 17.09 3.77
CA GLU A 5 23.14 17.90 4.22
C GLU A 5 22.42 18.54 3.04
N ASN A 6 23.16 19.02 2.04
CA ASN A 6 22.60 19.60 0.82
C ASN A 6 21.79 18.58 0.02
N VAL A 7 22.33 17.36 -0.17
CA VAL A 7 21.62 16.27 -0.87
C VAL A 7 20.34 15.88 -0.13
N HIS A 8 20.39 15.77 1.19
CA HIS A 8 19.23 15.44 2.00
C HIS A 8 18.15 16.53 1.91
N LEU A 9 18.52 17.80 2.02
CA LEU A 9 17.61 18.94 1.88
C LEU A 9 16.94 18.97 0.50
N ILE A 10 17.73 18.87 -0.56
CA ILE A 10 17.22 18.83 -1.95
C ILE A 10 16.26 17.66 -2.13
N GLY A 11 16.59 16.48 -1.60
CA GLY A 11 15.72 15.31 -1.64
C GLY A 11 14.34 15.56 -1.00
N TRP A 12 14.30 16.15 0.20
CA TRP A 12 13.04 16.50 0.85
C TRP A 12 12.25 17.58 0.11
N VAL A 13 12.92 18.60 -0.45
CA VAL A 13 12.26 19.62 -1.28
C VAL A 13 11.60 18.98 -2.49
N LEU A 14 12.29 18.07 -3.20
CA LEU A 14 11.72 17.36 -4.34
C LEU A 14 10.51 16.50 -3.95
N ILE A 15 10.60 15.76 -2.85
CA ILE A 15 9.46 14.96 -2.32
C ILE A 15 8.27 15.87 -2.02
N PHE A 16 8.51 17.00 -1.34
CA PHE A 16 7.46 17.95 -0.99
C PHE A 16 6.80 18.53 -2.25
N LEU A 17 7.57 18.92 -3.25
CA LEU A 17 7.05 19.40 -4.55
C LEU A 17 6.23 18.33 -5.26
N MET A 18 6.63 17.05 -5.21
CA MET A 18 5.84 15.95 -5.78
C MET A 18 4.52 15.74 -5.05
N ILE A 19 4.51 15.85 -3.71
CA ILE A 19 3.28 15.79 -2.90
C ILE A 19 2.34 16.93 -3.26
N LEU A 20 2.86 18.17 -3.34
CA LEU A 20 2.08 19.33 -3.74
C LEU A 20 1.49 19.18 -5.14
N LEU A 21 2.31 18.77 -6.12
CA LEU A 21 1.86 18.52 -7.48
C LEU A 21 0.76 17.45 -7.53
N SER A 22 0.92 16.36 -6.76
CA SER A 22 -0.11 15.32 -6.61
C SER A 22 -1.43 15.91 -6.06
N GLN A 23 -1.38 16.72 -5.00
CA GLN A 23 -2.59 17.33 -4.44
C GLN A 23 -3.23 18.34 -5.40
N THR A 24 -2.44 19.14 -6.12
CA THR A 24 -2.93 20.09 -7.12
C THR A 24 -3.64 19.38 -8.26
N LEU A 25 -3.07 18.29 -8.79
CA LEU A 25 -3.71 17.49 -9.83
C LEU A 25 -4.99 16.81 -9.31
N LEU A 26 -4.99 16.35 -8.06
CA LEU A 26 -6.17 15.77 -7.42
C LEU A 26 -7.28 16.80 -7.27
N LEU A 27 -6.95 18.01 -6.80
CA LEU A 27 -7.90 19.12 -6.67
C LEU A 27 -8.46 19.53 -8.03
N PHE A 28 -7.60 19.67 -9.04
CA PHE A 28 -8.02 19.97 -10.41
C PHE A 28 -8.97 18.90 -10.96
N GLY A 29 -8.59 17.62 -10.86
CA GLY A 29 -9.45 16.51 -11.29
C GLY A 29 -10.78 16.48 -10.52
N ALA A 30 -10.73 16.77 -9.22
CA ALA A 30 -11.91 16.83 -8.36
C ALA A 30 -12.88 17.94 -8.79
N TYR A 31 -12.40 19.10 -9.21
CA TYR A 31 -13.25 20.18 -9.69
C TYR A 31 -13.80 19.91 -11.10
N PHE A 32 -12.94 19.58 -12.04
CA PHE A 32 -13.30 19.61 -13.47
C PHE A 32 -13.73 18.26 -14.05
N LYS A 33 -13.37 17.13 -13.43
CA LYS A 33 -13.55 15.79 -14.00
C LYS A 33 -14.39 14.85 -13.13
N LEU A 34 -14.51 15.12 -11.84
CA LEU A 34 -15.23 14.26 -10.91
C LEU A 34 -16.67 13.97 -11.34
N ASP A 35 -17.45 14.99 -11.72
CA ASP A 35 -18.86 14.76 -12.09
C ASP A 35 -18.99 13.93 -13.37
N GLN A 36 -18.02 13.99 -14.28
CA GLN A 36 -17.98 13.12 -15.46
C GLN A 36 -17.61 11.68 -15.08
N ILE A 37 -16.67 11.51 -14.15
CA ILE A 37 -16.27 10.20 -13.63
C ILE A 37 -17.45 9.55 -12.88
N GLU A 38 -18.09 10.26 -11.95
CA GLU A 38 -19.18 9.74 -11.12
C GLU A 38 -20.40 9.30 -11.93
N ARG A 39 -20.64 9.86 -13.13
CA ARG A 39 -21.72 9.40 -14.04
C ARG A 39 -21.51 7.98 -14.58
N HIS A 40 -20.30 7.43 -14.49
CA HIS A 40 -20.00 6.04 -14.85
C HIS A 40 -20.24 5.08 -13.68
N PHE A 41 -20.55 5.59 -12.49
CA PHE A 41 -20.79 4.80 -11.28
C PHE A 41 -22.26 4.87 -10.86
N ASN A 42 -23.13 4.23 -11.64
CA ASN A 42 -24.58 4.28 -11.45
C ASN A 42 -25.10 3.12 -10.59
N ALA A 43 -24.43 1.96 -10.66
CA ALA A 43 -24.74 0.79 -9.85
C ALA A 43 -24.01 0.80 -8.50
N SER A 44 -22.85 1.45 -8.39
CA SER A 44 -22.11 1.53 -7.13
C SER A 44 -22.86 2.29 -6.03
N HIS A 45 -23.21 1.56 -4.97
CA HIS A 45 -23.79 2.13 -3.78
C HIS A 45 -22.76 2.96 -2.99
N LEU A 46 -21.50 2.53 -2.96
CA LEU A 46 -20.42 3.21 -2.27
C LEU A 46 -20.15 4.60 -2.85
N VAL A 47 -20.10 4.73 -4.18
CA VAL A 47 -19.92 6.04 -4.83
C VAL A 47 -21.15 6.92 -4.60
N SER A 48 -22.35 6.34 -4.68
CA SER A 48 -23.61 7.06 -4.43
C SER A 48 -23.73 7.60 -2.99
N ILE A 49 -23.39 6.79 -1.98
CA ILE A 49 -23.34 7.24 -0.57
C ILE A 49 -22.31 8.36 -0.41
N ASN A 50 -21.08 8.14 -0.90
CA ASN A 50 -20.02 9.13 -0.72
C ASN A 50 -20.36 10.46 -1.39
N ARG A 51 -21.07 10.45 -2.51
CA ARG A 51 -21.60 11.65 -3.16
C ARG A 51 -22.54 12.43 -2.24
N LYS A 52 -23.39 11.74 -1.48
CA LYS A 52 -24.33 12.34 -0.52
C LYS A 52 -23.65 12.82 0.77
N THR A 53 -22.71 12.04 1.31
CA THR A 53 -22.12 12.30 2.63
C THR A 53 -20.93 13.25 2.60
N ALA A 54 -20.04 13.15 1.61
CA ALA A 54 -18.81 13.95 1.57
C ALA A 54 -19.04 15.42 1.18
N GLY A 55 -20.24 15.76 0.70
CA GLY A 55 -20.59 17.10 0.23
C GLY A 55 -19.86 17.52 -1.05
N ASN A 56 -20.12 18.75 -1.50
CA ASN A 56 -19.54 19.31 -2.73
C ASN A 56 -18.38 20.30 -2.49
N GLY A 57 -17.89 20.38 -1.25
CA GLY A 57 -16.71 21.20 -0.93
C GLY A 57 -15.41 20.62 -1.53
N PRO A 58 -14.31 21.40 -1.53
CA PRO A 58 -13.04 20.99 -2.13
C PRO A 58 -12.54 19.64 -1.59
N LEU A 59 -12.50 19.50 -0.26
CA LEU A 59 -12.02 18.29 0.39
C LEU A 59 -12.94 17.08 0.14
N GLY A 60 -14.26 17.31 0.12
CA GLY A 60 -15.25 16.28 -0.20
C GLY A 60 -15.03 15.70 -1.59
N ARG A 61 -14.94 16.57 -2.60
CA ARG A 61 -14.70 16.17 -4.00
C ARG A 61 -13.35 15.46 -4.17
N MET A 62 -12.28 15.98 -3.56
CA MET A 62 -10.97 15.31 -3.57
C MET A 62 -11.03 13.91 -2.94
N ASN A 63 -11.74 13.77 -1.82
CA ASN A 63 -11.91 12.47 -1.16
C ASN A 63 -12.65 11.47 -2.05
N ARG A 64 -13.75 11.89 -2.68
CA ARG A 64 -14.49 11.03 -3.63
C ARG A 64 -13.63 10.61 -4.82
N LEU A 65 -12.87 11.53 -5.42
CA LEU A 65 -11.95 11.20 -6.51
C LEU A 65 -10.85 10.22 -6.05
N ARG A 66 -10.34 10.38 -4.83
CA ARG A 66 -9.34 9.47 -4.25
C ARG A 66 -9.92 8.07 -4.00
N LEU A 67 -11.16 7.98 -3.52
CA LEU A 67 -11.85 6.71 -3.34
C LEU A 67 -12.08 6.01 -4.70
N ILE A 68 -12.46 6.75 -5.74
CA ILE A 68 -12.58 6.20 -7.09
C ILE A 68 -11.22 5.75 -7.64
N GLY A 69 -10.16 6.54 -7.43
CA GLY A 69 -8.78 6.16 -7.81
C GLY A 69 -8.21 4.99 -6.97
N ALA A 70 -8.80 4.72 -5.81
CA ALA A 70 -8.52 3.48 -5.09
C ALA A 70 -9.10 2.30 -5.85
N LEU A 71 -10.35 2.36 -6.34
CA LEU A 71 -10.96 1.28 -7.11
C LEU A 71 -10.12 0.88 -8.34
N THR A 72 -9.45 1.82 -9.01
CA THR A 72 -8.66 1.54 -10.21
C THR A 72 -7.29 0.88 -9.97
N GLY A 73 -6.87 0.69 -8.71
CA GLY A 73 -5.58 0.02 -8.47
C GLY A 73 -5.15 -0.10 -7.00
N SER A 74 -6.09 -0.06 -6.07
CA SER A 74 -5.93 -0.33 -4.64
C SER A 74 -7.13 -1.15 -4.15
N PHE A 75 -6.93 -1.89 -3.07
CA PHE A 75 -7.94 -2.62 -2.32
C PHE A 75 -7.93 -2.01 -0.96
N TYR A 76 -9.08 -1.49 -0.60
CA TYR A 76 -9.42 -1.38 0.79
C TYR A 76 -10.53 -2.40 1.02
N GLN A 77 -10.43 -3.19 2.10
CA GLN A 77 -11.41 -4.22 2.44
C GLN A 77 -12.85 -3.67 2.34
N HIS A 78 -13.09 -2.48 2.89
CA HIS A 78 -14.41 -1.84 2.83
C HIS A 78 -14.92 -1.56 1.40
N GLN A 79 -14.05 -1.40 0.41
CA GLN A 79 -14.46 -1.21 -0.99
C GLN A 79 -14.88 -2.53 -1.64
N MET A 80 -14.34 -3.67 -1.20
CA MET A 80 -14.68 -4.99 -1.76
C MET A 80 -16.14 -5.37 -1.52
N LEU A 81 -16.79 -4.75 -0.54
CA LEU A 81 -18.23 -4.91 -0.28
C LEU A 81 -19.12 -4.31 -1.38
N ASP A 82 -18.56 -3.53 -2.31
CA ASP A 82 -19.26 -3.02 -3.50
C ASP A 82 -18.53 -3.46 -4.77
N SER A 83 -18.76 -4.71 -5.18
CA SER A 83 -18.15 -5.30 -6.38
C SER A 83 -18.51 -4.54 -7.67
N TYR A 84 -19.70 -3.94 -7.74
CA TYR A 84 -20.12 -3.09 -8.86
C TYR A 84 -19.22 -1.87 -9.02
N ALA A 85 -18.76 -1.26 -7.93
CA ALA A 85 -17.81 -0.16 -7.99
C ALA A 85 -16.51 -0.57 -8.72
N PHE A 86 -16.04 -1.80 -8.53
CA PHE A 86 -14.84 -2.28 -9.20
C PHE A 86 -15.07 -2.59 -10.68
N MET A 87 -16.23 -3.15 -11.04
CA MET A 87 -16.62 -3.39 -12.42
C MET A 87 -16.77 -2.06 -13.19
N GLU A 88 -17.44 -1.07 -12.59
CA GLU A 88 -17.63 0.26 -13.18
C GLU A 88 -16.28 1.00 -13.32
N ALA A 89 -15.36 0.83 -12.37
CA ALA A 89 -14.02 1.39 -12.47
C ALA A 89 -13.16 0.76 -13.59
N GLU A 90 -13.40 -0.51 -13.95
CA GLU A 90 -12.70 -1.19 -15.06
C GLU A 90 -13.11 -0.65 -16.43
N ILE A 91 -14.39 -0.31 -16.61
CA ILE A 91 -14.94 0.23 -17.86
C ILE A 91 -14.77 1.75 -18.01
N LEU A 92 -14.20 2.42 -17.00
CA LEU A 92 -14.00 3.86 -17.01
C LEU A 92 -13.09 4.28 -18.19
N PRO A 93 -13.47 5.25 -19.03
CA PRO A 93 -12.65 5.69 -20.15
C PRO A 93 -11.25 6.13 -19.69
N GLU A 94 -10.22 5.70 -20.40
CA GLU A 94 -8.82 5.92 -20.03
C GLU A 94 -8.48 7.41 -19.81
N ARG A 95 -9.09 8.30 -20.61
CA ARG A 95 -8.96 9.76 -20.47
C ARG A 95 -9.43 10.31 -19.10
N LEU A 96 -10.42 9.66 -18.50
CA LEU A 96 -10.97 10.02 -17.19
C LEU A 96 -10.21 9.31 -16.07
N LYS A 97 -9.89 8.03 -16.27
CA LYS A 97 -9.12 7.20 -15.35
C LYS A 97 -7.79 7.83 -14.95
N LYS A 98 -7.07 8.44 -15.90
CA LYS A 98 -5.81 9.17 -15.66
C LYS A 98 -5.91 10.25 -14.58
N TRP A 99 -7.05 10.92 -14.42
CA TRP A 99 -7.24 11.95 -13.40
C TRP A 99 -7.33 11.39 -11.98
N ALA A 100 -7.83 10.15 -11.84
CA ALA A 100 -7.87 9.46 -10.56
C ALA A 100 -6.52 8.77 -10.24
N GLU A 101 -5.83 8.26 -11.27
CA GLU A 101 -4.59 7.50 -11.10
C GLU A 101 -3.32 8.33 -10.97
N THR A 102 -3.19 9.42 -11.74
CA THR A 102 -1.93 10.19 -11.81
C THR A 102 -1.53 10.77 -10.47
N PRO A 103 -2.45 11.42 -9.69
CA PRO A 103 -2.12 11.89 -8.35
C PRO A 103 -1.62 10.77 -7.43
N LYS A 104 -2.22 9.58 -7.52
CA LYS A 104 -1.85 8.41 -6.72
C LYS A 104 -0.47 7.87 -7.11
N LYS A 105 -0.15 7.79 -8.40
CA LYS A 105 1.17 7.37 -8.88
C LYS A 105 2.26 8.34 -8.40
N LEU A 106 2.02 9.66 -8.50
CA LEU A 106 2.94 10.69 -7.98
C LEU A 106 3.13 10.57 -6.47
N MET A 107 2.04 10.45 -5.71
CA MET A 107 2.09 10.27 -4.26
C MET A 107 2.89 9.02 -3.89
N ARG A 108 2.68 7.91 -4.60
CA ARG A 108 3.42 6.67 -4.36
C ARG A 108 4.93 6.85 -4.57
N VAL A 109 5.33 7.50 -5.66
CA VAL A 109 6.74 7.78 -5.92
C VAL A 109 7.30 8.69 -4.82
N ALA A 110 6.58 9.74 -4.42
CA ALA A 110 7.01 10.63 -3.35
C ALA A 110 7.21 9.89 -2.02
N VAL A 111 6.25 9.04 -1.63
CA VAL A 111 6.33 8.22 -0.39
C VAL A 111 7.47 7.21 -0.48
N PHE A 112 7.66 6.55 -1.61
CA PHE A 112 8.77 5.61 -1.80
C PHE A 112 10.13 6.32 -1.71
N SER A 113 10.28 7.46 -2.39
CA SER A 113 11.48 8.30 -2.30
C SER A 113 11.74 8.80 -0.88
N ALA A 114 10.70 9.20 -0.15
CA ALA A 114 10.81 9.58 1.26
C ALA A 114 11.28 8.42 2.13
N GLY A 115 10.73 7.22 1.91
CA GLY A 115 11.19 6.01 2.58
C GLY A 115 12.66 5.73 2.32
N LEU A 116 13.11 5.82 1.07
CA LEU A 116 14.52 5.65 0.71
C LEU A 116 15.44 6.69 1.35
N LEU A 117 15.05 7.97 1.38
CA LEU A 117 15.81 9.02 2.05
C LEU A 117 15.89 8.80 3.56
N LEU A 118 14.79 8.37 4.19
CA LEU A 118 14.77 8.04 5.61
C LEU A 118 15.66 6.83 5.93
N LEU A 119 15.64 5.80 5.07
CA LEU A 119 16.54 4.64 5.21
C LEU A 119 18.00 5.05 5.06
N TRP A 120 18.32 5.89 4.08
CA TRP A 120 19.66 6.42 3.89
C TRP A 120 20.13 7.24 5.10
N SER A 121 19.29 8.17 5.58
CA SER A 121 19.55 8.97 6.77
C SER A 121 19.76 8.07 8.00
N GLY A 122 18.89 7.07 8.18
CA GLY A 122 19.00 6.08 9.25
C GLY A 122 20.31 5.29 9.17
N PHE A 123 20.75 4.91 7.97
CA PHE A 123 22.03 4.22 7.76
C PHE A 123 23.24 5.12 8.10
N VAL A 124 23.22 6.38 7.67
CA VAL A 124 24.27 7.35 8.03
C VAL A 124 24.31 7.56 9.55
N SER A 125 23.14 7.75 10.17
CA SER A 125 23.01 7.87 11.63
C SER A 125 23.52 6.62 12.35
N LEU A 126 23.20 5.44 11.86
CA LEU A 126 23.68 4.19 12.44
C LEU A 126 25.21 4.12 12.39
N ARG A 127 25.81 4.46 11.25
CA ARG A 127 27.26 4.47 11.06
C ARG A 127 27.95 5.46 12.00
N THR A 128 27.42 6.68 12.13
CA THR A 128 28.00 7.68 13.05
C THR A 128 27.85 7.26 14.50
N THR A 129 26.71 6.66 14.86
CA THR A 129 26.45 6.19 16.22
C THR A 129 27.44 5.07 16.56
N ILE A 130 27.59 4.03 15.72
CA ILE A 130 28.55 2.93 15.91
C ILE A 130 30.01 3.40 16.01
N SER A 131 30.37 4.48 15.32
CA SER A 131 31.74 5.01 15.31
C SER A 131 32.09 5.81 16.57
N ASN A 132 31.11 6.13 17.43
CA ASN A 132 31.31 6.89 18.66
C ASN A 132 31.18 5.97 19.89
N PRO A 133 31.89 6.25 20.99
CA PRO A 133 31.76 5.47 22.22
C PRO A 133 30.32 5.54 22.74
N MET A 134 29.73 4.37 23.00
CA MET A 134 28.36 4.22 23.49
C MET A 134 28.33 3.67 24.91
N SER A 135 27.26 3.96 25.63
CA SER A 135 26.87 3.16 26.78
C SER A 135 26.31 1.80 26.33
N ASP A 136 26.45 0.78 27.17
CA ASP A 136 25.96 -0.58 26.88
C ASP A 136 24.47 -0.62 26.52
N LEU A 137 23.66 0.24 27.16
CA LEU A 137 22.23 0.37 26.88
C LEU A 137 21.96 0.88 25.45
N LYS A 138 22.73 1.87 24.98
CA LYS A 138 22.60 2.38 23.60
C LYS A 138 23.05 1.33 22.59
N LEU A 139 24.13 0.59 22.90
CA LEU A 139 24.63 -0.49 22.05
C LEU A 139 23.58 -1.60 21.90
N LEU A 140 23.01 -2.09 23.01
CA LEU A 140 21.93 -3.09 22.98
C LEU A 140 20.73 -2.57 22.19
N TYR A 141 20.35 -1.32 22.42
CA TYR A 141 19.23 -0.71 21.73
C TYR A 141 19.45 -0.67 20.22
N THR A 142 20.62 -0.21 19.77
CA THR A 142 21.02 -0.18 18.36
C THR A 142 21.07 -1.59 17.76
N ALA A 143 21.59 -2.58 18.48
CA ALA A 143 21.64 -3.97 18.01
C ALA A 143 20.23 -4.54 17.74
N ILE A 144 19.27 -4.29 18.64
CA ILE A 144 17.87 -4.70 18.46
C ILE A 144 17.26 -4.01 17.24
N LEU A 145 17.53 -2.71 17.04
CA LEU A 145 17.06 -1.97 15.86
C LEU A 145 17.60 -2.57 14.55
N ILE A 146 18.90 -2.91 14.51
CA ILE A 146 19.51 -3.60 13.37
C ILE A 146 18.84 -4.97 13.15
N GLY A 147 18.57 -5.72 14.22
CA GLY A 147 17.86 -6.99 14.15
C GLY A 147 16.47 -6.87 13.51
N PHE A 148 15.68 -5.86 13.91
CA PHE A 148 14.39 -5.57 13.28
C PHE A 148 14.54 -5.21 11.79
N LEU A 149 15.51 -4.37 11.43
CA LEU A 149 15.77 -3.99 10.04
C LEU A 149 16.15 -5.20 9.19
N ALA A 150 17.03 -6.07 9.70
CA ALA A 150 17.42 -7.31 9.03
C ALA A 150 16.21 -8.24 8.85
N LEU A 151 15.34 -8.37 9.86
CA LEU A 151 14.12 -9.16 9.77
C LEU A 151 13.16 -8.62 8.71
N VAL A 152 12.90 -7.31 8.69
CA VAL A 152 12.08 -6.65 7.65
C VAL A 152 12.65 -6.93 6.26
N PHE A 153 13.98 -6.83 6.10
CA PHE A 153 14.66 -7.07 4.83
C PHE A 153 14.52 -8.52 4.37
N ILE A 154 14.81 -9.50 5.24
CA ILE A 154 14.68 -10.93 4.94
C ILE A 154 13.25 -11.29 4.57
N VAL A 155 12.27 -10.82 5.35
CA VAL A 155 10.85 -11.07 5.06
C VAL A 155 10.42 -10.40 3.77
N SER A 156 10.96 -9.22 3.45
CA SER A 156 10.72 -8.58 2.14
C SER A 156 11.24 -9.45 1.00
N LEU A 157 12.48 -9.93 1.07
CA LEU A 157 13.04 -10.83 0.06
C LEU A 157 12.22 -12.11 -0.10
N LEU A 158 11.77 -12.70 1.00
CA LEU A 158 10.89 -13.87 0.99
C LEU A 158 9.57 -13.57 0.27
N ARG A 159 8.92 -12.45 0.58
CA ARG A 159 7.68 -12.02 -0.10
C ARG A 159 7.92 -11.78 -1.59
N MET A 160 9.05 -11.21 -1.97
CA MET A 160 9.43 -11.03 -3.38
C MET A 160 9.62 -12.37 -4.07
N TYR A 161 10.32 -13.31 -3.44
CA TYR A 161 10.49 -14.68 -3.94
C TYR A 161 9.12 -15.35 -4.19
N ILE A 162 8.22 -15.34 -3.19
CA ILE A 162 6.87 -15.91 -3.33
C ILE A 162 6.10 -15.23 -4.46
N SER A 163 6.18 -13.90 -4.51
CA SER A 163 5.52 -13.09 -5.54
C SER A 163 6.00 -13.42 -6.96
N PHE A 164 7.26 -13.80 -7.14
CA PHE A 164 7.79 -14.19 -8.45
C PHE A 164 7.52 -15.65 -8.78
N PHE A 165 7.81 -16.57 -7.86
CA PHE A 165 7.87 -17.99 -8.16
C PHE A 165 6.63 -18.79 -7.77
N LYS A 166 5.80 -18.27 -6.86
CA LYS A 166 4.64 -18.99 -6.31
C LYS A 166 3.30 -18.31 -6.58
N LEU A 167 3.29 -17.06 -7.01
CA LEU A 167 2.06 -16.29 -7.16
C LEU A 167 1.04 -16.96 -8.12
N GLU A 168 1.49 -17.46 -9.27
CA GLU A 168 0.59 -18.08 -10.26
C GLU A 168 -0.02 -19.40 -9.74
N GLU A 169 0.76 -20.19 -9.00
CA GLU A 169 0.28 -21.39 -8.30
C GLU A 169 -0.73 -21.02 -7.20
N LEU A 170 -0.52 -19.92 -6.49
CA LEU A 170 -1.45 -19.45 -5.45
C LEU A 170 -2.77 -18.94 -6.06
N GLU A 171 -2.70 -18.22 -7.17
CA GLU A 171 -3.87 -17.68 -7.87
C GLU A 171 -4.70 -18.78 -8.55
N SER A 172 -4.07 -19.88 -9.00
CA SER A 172 -4.79 -20.97 -9.66
C SER A 172 -5.72 -21.76 -8.74
N HIS A 173 -5.59 -21.59 -7.42
CA HIS A 173 -6.51 -22.13 -6.42
C HIS A 173 -7.72 -21.22 -6.15
N LEU A 174 -7.79 -20.04 -6.77
CA LEU A 174 -8.86 -19.05 -6.59
C LEU A 174 -9.36 -18.54 -7.95
N ASN A 175 -9.70 -19.45 -8.87
CA ASN A 175 -10.06 -19.09 -10.24
C ASN A 175 -11.46 -18.48 -10.33
N ASP A 176 -12.35 -18.87 -9.42
CA ASP A 176 -13.73 -18.38 -9.40
C ASP A 176 -13.86 -17.03 -8.68
N SER A 177 -12.80 -16.58 -7.99
CA SER A 177 -12.74 -15.24 -7.39
C SER A 177 -12.72 -14.14 -8.45
N TYR A 178 -13.73 -13.27 -8.42
CA TYR A 178 -13.76 -12.06 -9.24
C TYR A 178 -12.54 -11.17 -8.96
N PHE A 179 -12.18 -10.97 -7.70
CA PHE A 179 -11.08 -10.06 -7.34
C PHE A 179 -9.70 -10.60 -7.72
N VAL A 180 -9.46 -11.90 -7.58
CA VAL A 180 -8.20 -12.52 -8.03
C VAL A 180 -8.06 -12.38 -9.55
N GLY A 181 -9.10 -12.77 -10.30
CA GLY A 181 -9.09 -12.69 -11.77
C GLY A 181 -8.95 -11.25 -12.28
N ARG A 182 -9.70 -10.31 -11.69
CA ARG A 182 -9.57 -8.87 -11.96
C ARG A 182 -8.15 -8.38 -11.75
N ASN A 183 -7.56 -8.74 -10.63
CA ASN A 183 -6.24 -8.24 -10.28
C ASN A 183 -5.16 -8.68 -11.22
N ARG A 184 -5.23 -9.93 -11.67
CA ARG A 184 -4.33 -10.44 -12.71
C ARG A 184 -4.40 -9.56 -13.97
N ARG A 185 -5.61 -9.18 -14.40
CA ARG A 185 -5.82 -8.31 -15.58
C ARG A 185 -5.36 -6.86 -15.37
N VAL A 186 -5.68 -6.26 -14.23
CA VAL A 186 -5.47 -4.82 -14.00
C VAL A 186 -4.04 -4.51 -13.54
N MET A 187 -3.44 -5.37 -12.71
CA MET A 187 -2.12 -5.11 -12.13
C MET A 187 -0.97 -5.66 -12.99
N GLY A 188 -1.24 -6.68 -13.81
CA GLY A 188 -0.27 -7.35 -14.66
C GLY A 188 0.84 -8.07 -13.89
N ASP A 189 1.90 -8.42 -14.62
CA ASP A 189 3.01 -9.25 -14.14
C ASP A 189 4.27 -8.47 -13.74
N GLY A 190 4.18 -7.14 -13.66
CA GLY A 190 5.27 -6.31 -13.16
C GLY A 190 5.52 -6.51 -11.66
N LEU A 191 6.71 -6.12 -11.19
CA LEU A 191 7.15 -6.23 -9.79
C LEU A 191 6.09 -5.76 -8.78
N TYR A 192 5.57 -4.54 -9.02
CA TYR A 192 4.53 -3.93 -8.20
C TYR A 192 3.23 -4.74 -8.25
N GLY A 193 2.80 -5.14 -9.45
CA GLY A 193 1.55 -5.86 -9.65
C GLY A 193 1.55 -7.23 -8.98
N ARG A 194 2.64 -7.99 -9.10
CA ARG A 194 2.79 -9.29 -8.42
C ARG A 194 2.80 -9.14 -6.90
N HIS A 195 3.58 -8.19 -6.36
CA HIS A 195 3.62 -7.93 -4.92
C HIS A 195 2.23 -7.56 -4.36
N TYR A 196 1.52 -6.74 -5.14
CA TYR A 196 0.20 -6.26 -4.80
C TYR A 196 -0.83 -7.40 -4.78
N ARG A 197 -0.80 -8.28 -5.79
CA ARG A 197 -1.64 -9.48 -5.86
C ARG A 197 -1.37 -10.45 -4.71
N LEU A 198 -0.10 -10.69 -4.38
CA LEU A 198 0.28 -11.51 -3.22
C LEU A 198 -0.28 -10.95 -1.91
N THR A 199 -0.20 -9.62 -1.73
CA THR A 199 -0.75 -8.95 -0.54
C THR A 199 -2.27 -9.09 -0.49
N HIS A 200 -2.95 -8.94 -1.63
CA HIS A 200 -4.39 -9.12 -1.73
C HIS A 200 -4.82 -10.56 -1.39
N LEU A 201 -4.16 -11.57 -1.94
CA LEU A 201 -4.39 -12.98 -1.61
C LEU A 201 -4.24 -13.23 -0.11
N SER A 202 -3.21 -12.67 0.51
CA SER A 202 -3.00 -12.80 1.95
C SER A 202 -4.12 -12.20 2.78
N THR A 203 -4.76 -11.13 2.31
CA THR A 203 -5.89 -10.50 2.98
C THR A 203 -7.12 -11.38 2.82
N MET A 204 -7.45 -11.80 1.59
CA MET A 204 -8.59 -12.70 1.33
C MET A 204 -8.55 -13.99 2.15
N LEU A 205 -7.38 -14.64 2.23
CA LEU A 205 -7.19 -15.87 3.00
C LEU A 205 -7.36 -15.71 4.52
N ARG A 206 -7.48 -14.47 5.00
CA ARG A 206 -7.65 -14.12 6.42
C ARG A 206 -9.02 -13.54 6.74
N GLU A 207 -9.81 -13.16 5.73
CA GLU A 207 -11.15 -12.64 5.96
C GLU A 207 -12.09 -13.74 6.47
N ASP A 208 -13.16 -13.31 7.14
CA ASP A 208 -14.21 -14.20 7.59
C ASP A 208 -15.21 -14.53 6.45
N ASP A 209 -15.93 -15.65 6.61
CA ASP A 209 -16.96 -16.07 5.66
C ASP A 209 -18.06 -15.00 5.50
N ALA A 210 -18.34 -14.20 6.54
CA ALA A 210 -19.38 -13.18 6.51
C ALA A 210 -19.03 -11.99 5.60
N PHE A 211 -17.77 -11.57 5.60
CA PHE A 211 -17.22 -10.56 4.72
C PHE A 211 -17.15 -11.10 3.29
N LEU A 212 -16.62 -12.30 3.11
CA LEU A 212 -16.48 -12.94 1.79
C LEU A 212 -17.84 -13.17 1.13
N LEU A 213 -18.87 -13.56 1.90
CA LEU A 213 -20.23 -13.73 1.38
C LEU A 213 -20.80 -12.43 0.79
N ARG A 214 -20.37 -11.27 1.31
CA ARG A 214 -20.80 -9.96 0.82
C ARG A 214 -19.93 -9.45 -0.33
N SER A 215 -18.63 -9.76 -0.34
CA SER A 215 -17.69 -9.21 -1.32
C SER A 215 -17.47 -10.11 -2.54
N ASP A 216 -17.24 -11.41 -2.32
CA ASP A 216 -16.84 -12.39 -3.34
C ASP A 216 -17.30 -13.80 -2.92
N PRO A 217 -18.61 -14.08 -2.96
CA PRO A 217 -19.16 -15.33 -2.42
C PRO A 217 -18.65 -16.58 -3.13
N HIS A 218 -18.23 -16.46 -4.39
CA HIS A 218 -17.76 -17.58 -5.21
C HIS A 218 -16.42 -18.14 -4.71
N CYS A 219 -15.58 -17.33 -4.05
CA CYS A 219 -14.27 -17.77 -3.59
C CYS A 219 -14.30 -18.50 -2.23
N ILE A 220 -15.43 -18.54 -1.52
CA ILE A 220 -15.51 -19.12 -0.17
C ILE A 220 -15.11 -20.59 -0.17
N GLU A 221 -15.65 -21.36 -1.12
CA GLU A 221 -15.41 -22.80 -1.20
C GLU A 221 -13.95 -23.11 -1.57
N GLU A 222 -13.40 -22.33 -2.49
CA GLU A 222 -11.99 -22.40 -2.87
C GLU A 222 -11.05 -22.05 -1.69
N ILE A 223 -11.39 -21.02 -0.91
CA ILE A 223 -10.64 -20.64 0.29
C ILE A 223 -10.67 -21.77 1.32
N LYS A 224 -11.83 -22.41 1.55
CA LYS A 224 -11.96 -23.54 2.49
C LYS A 224 -11.08 -24.73 2.09
N HIS A 225 -10.97 -25.00 0.80
CA HIS A 225 -10.15 -26.09 0.25
C HIS A 225 -8.70 -25.68 -0.07
N PHE A 226 -8.33 -24.42 0.22
CA PHE A 226 -7.01 -23.89 -0.13
C PHE A 226 -5.89 -24.68 0.60
N PRO A 227 -4.86 -25.18 -0.12
CA PRO A 227 -3.82 -26.00 0.49
C PRO A 227 -3.12 -25.30 1.65
N LEU A 228 -3.09 -25.94 2.81
CA LEU A 228 -2.54 -25.35 4.05
C LEU A 228 -1.08 -24.92 3.92
N HIS A 229 -0.27 -25.69 3.20
CA HIS A 229 1.14 -25.37 2.98
C HIS A 229 1.29 -24.06 2.18
N LEU A 230 0.53 -23.89 1.11
CA LEU A 230 0.48 -22.65 0.32
C LEU A 230 -0.09 -21.48 1.11
N ARG A 231 -1.13 -21.71 1.92
CA ARG A 231 -1.70 -20.68 2.79
C ARG A 231 -0.63 -20.10 3.73
N ARG A 232 0.20 -20.98 4.33
CA ARG A 232 1.30 -20.57 5.21
C ARG A 232 2.35 -19.74 4.48
N TRP A 233 2.71 -20.13 3.25
CA TRP A 233 3.65 -19.35 2.41
C TRP A 233 3.19 -17.92 2.18
N VAL A 234 1.88 -17.67 2.09
CA VAL A 234 1.35 -16.33 1.89
C VAL A 234 1.13 -15.59 3.20
N VAL A 235 0.43 -16.21 4.14
CA VAL A 235 -0.06 -15.52 5.35
C VAL A 235 1.07 -15.18 6.31
N ILE A 236 1.99 -16.12 6.57
CA ILE A 236 3.04 -15.93 7.59
C ILE A 236 3.98 -14.78 7.22
N PRO A 237 4.58 -14.72 6.00
CA PRO A 237 5.48 -13.64 5.65
C PRO A 237 4.79 -12.26 5.63
N ASN A 238 3.52 -12.19 5.21
CA ASN A 238 2.78 -10.94 5.24
C ASN A 238 2.51 -10.46 6.69
N LEU A 239 2.17 -11.36 7.60
CA LEU A 239 2.03 -11.04 9.03
C LEU A 239 3.36 -10.63 9.65
N MET A 240 4.42 -11.40 9.43
CA MET A 240 5.76 -11.09 9.93
C MET A 240 6.21 -9.71 9.45
N PHE A 241 5.97 -9.37 8.18
CA PHE A 241 6.30 -8.06 7.64
C PHE A 241 5.55 -6.93 8.35
N ALA A 242 4.22 -7.08 8.49
CA ALA A 242 3.38 -6.09 9.16
C ALA A 242 3.80 -5.87 10.62
N TYR A 243 3.96 -6.95 11.39
CA TYR A 243 4.41 -6.85 12.79
C TYR A 243 5.83 -6.32 12.92
N SER A 244 6.74 -6.67 12.01
CA SER A 244 8.10 -6.15 12.04
C SER A 244 8.16 -4.66 11.78
N ILE A 245 7.34 -4.13 10.85
CA ILE A 245 7.23 -2.68 10.63
C ILE A 245 6.65 -1.98 11.84
N VAL A 246 5.54 -2.49 12.40
CA VAL A 246 4.92 -1.89 13.59
C VAL A 246 5.87 -1.91 14.77
N GLY A 247 6.54 -3.04 15.01
CA GLY A 247 7.55 -3.21 16.06
C GLY A 247 8.73 -2.26 15.86
N LEU A 248 9.25 -2.13 14.64
CA LEU A 248 10.32 -1.20 14.30
C LEU A 248 9.92 0.26 14.58
N CYS A 249 8.73 0.67 14.16
CA CYS A 249 8.22 2.03 14.40
C CYS A 249 8.03 2.31 15.89
N ALA A 250 7.38 1.40 16.61
CA ALA A 250 7.16 1.53 18.06
C ALA A 250 8.49 1.60 18.80
N TYR A 251 9.43 0.70 18.48
CA TYR A 251 10.74 0.67 19.08
C TYR A 251 11.49 1.97 18.82
N TRP A 252 11.61 2.38 17.55
CA TRP A 252 12.26 3.63 17.14
C TRP A 252 11.69 4.86 17.87
N LEU A 253 10.37 4.98 17.99
CA LEU A 253 9.73 6.06 18.73
C LEU A 253 10.11 6.03 20.22
N CYS A 254 10.10 4.85 20.85
CA CYS A 254 10.53 4.69 22.24
C CYS A 254 11.98 5.13 22.46
N GLY A 255 12.92 4.73 21.60
CA GLY A 255 14.32 5.15 21.74
C GLY A 255 14.53 6.64 21.52
N LYS A 256 13.74 7.26 20.63
CA LYS A 256 13.78 8.72 20.43
C LYS A 256 13.25 9.46 21.66
N HIS A 257 12.14 9.01 22.23
CA HIS A 257 11.58 9.61 23.46
C HIS A 257 12.50 9.41 24.68
N ALA A 258 13.20 8.28 24.75
CA ALA A 258 14.12 7.97 25.84
C ALA A 258 15.53 8.60 25.67
N GLY A 259 15.80 9.33 24.57
CA GLY A 259 17.12 9.90 24.30
C GLY A 259 18.22 8.86 24.00
N LEU A 260 17.82 7.64 23.64
CA LEU A 260 18.72 6.55 23.24
C LEU A 260 19.11 6.64 21.77
N LEU A 261 18.25 7.23 20.95
CA LEU A 261 18.54 7.62 19.58
C LEU A 261 18.78 9.13 19.52
N GLY A 262 19.90 9.53 18.91
CA GLY A 262 20.23 10.93 18.62
C GLY A 262 19.45 11.52 17.46
#